data_AF-A0A957IVM4-F1
#
_entry.id   AF-A0A957IVM4-F1
#
_cell.length_a   1.000
_cell.length_b   1.000
_cell.length_c   1.000
_cell.angle_alpha   90.00
_cell.angle_beta   90.00
_cell.angle_gamma   90.00
#
_symmetry.space_group_name_H-M   'P 1'
#
loop_
_entity.id
_entity.type
_entity.pdbx_description
1 polymer ?
#
loop_
_entity_poly.entity_id
_entity_poly.type
_entity_poly.pdbx_seq_one_letter_code
_entity_poly.pdbx_strand_id
1 'polypeptide(L)'
;MSKSSPFPQRERLAWGILIGSFVFCLTLTVAVPVSVSAFIQNAKQLLPATVQANQGSVRVSNNVLRRVVLAGEADLPIEPSTRIQTDDGGTASLFISPPDDSRLLVRLQIYTST
;
A
#
# COMPACT_ATOMS: atom_id res chain seq x y z
N MET A 1 51.99 30.73 40.84
CA MET A 1 51.32 29.43 41.04
C MET A 1 49.97 29.50 40.33
N SER A 2 49.92 29.11 39.05
CA SER A 2 48.75 29.29 38.18
C SER A 2 47.76 28.14 38.39
N LYS A 3 46.52 28.48 38.75
CA LYS A 3 45.45 27.54 39.11
C LYS A 3 44.80 27.03 37.82
N SER A 4 45.06 25.78 37.44
CA SER A 4 44.42 25.15 36.28
C SER A 4 42.93 24.95 36.57
N SER A 5 42.09 25.47 35.71
CA SER A 5 40.64 25.46 35.88
C SER A 5 40.03 24.16 35.31
N PRO A 6 39.18 23.42 36.06
CA PRO A 6 38.66 22.11 35.65
C PRO A 6 37.45 22.16 34.69
N PHE A 7 37.25 23.29 34.00
CA PHE A 7 36.07 23.52 33.15
C PHE A 7 35.97 22.71 31.83
N PRO A 8 37.04 22.26 31.15
CA PRO A 8 36.88 21.73 29.79
C PRO A 8 36.14 20.39 29.75
N GLN A 9 36.10 19.64 30.86
CA GLN A 9 35.46 18.32 30.90
C GLN A 9 33.95 18.39 31.16
N ARG A 10 33.50 19.35 31.98
CA ARG A 10 32.08 19.59 32.25
C ARG A 10 31.37 20.22 31.05
N GLU A 11 32.05 21.14 30.38
CA GLU A 11 31.55 21.76 29.15
C GLU A 11 31.37 20.73 28.02
N ARG A 12 32.37 19.87 27.80
CA ARG A 12 32.28 18.77 26.82
C ARG A 12 31.13 17.80 27.12
N LEU A 13 30.87 17.51 28.39
CA LEU A 13 29.72 16.69 28.81
C LEU A 13 28.39 17.38 28.51
N ALA A 14 28.27 18.68 28.82
CA ALA A 14 27.07 19.45 28.53
C ALA A 14 26.76 19.48 27.03
N TRP A 15 27.77 19.70 26.19
CA TRP A 15 27.64 19.63 24.74
C TRP A 15 27.25 18.24 24.25
N GLY A 16 27.85 17.18 24.81
CA GLY A 16 27.49 15.80 24.49
C GLY A 16 26.03 15.49 24.79
N ILE A 17 25.52 15.94 25.94
CA ILE A 17 24.11 15.75 26.34
C ILE A 17 23.17 16.54 25.42
N LEU A 18 23.50 17.80 25.10
CA LEU A 18 22.69 18.64 24.21
C LEU A 18 22.62 18.04 22.80
N ILE A 19 23.77 17.63 22.25
CA ILE A 19 23.83 17.03 20.91
C ILE A 19 23.11 15.68 20.91
N GLY A 20 23.33 14.84 21.93
CA GLY A 20 22.65 13.55 22.05
C GLY A 20 21.14 13.68 22.13
N SER A 21 20.64 14.61 22.95
CA SER A 21 19.21 14.89 23.07
C SER A 21 18.62 15.44 21.77
N PHE A 22 19.33 16.34 21.10
CA PHE A 22 18.91 16.90 19.82
C PHE A 22 18.80 15.81 18.74
N VAL A 23 19.84 14.98 18.59
CA VAL A 23 19.85 13.86 17.64
C VAL A 23 18.74 12.87 17.98
N PHE A 24 18.54 12.55 19.25
CA PHE A 24 17.49 11.64 19.69
C PHE A 24 16.07 12.17 19.39
N CYS A 25 15.85 13.47 19.56
CA CYS A 25 14.58 14.10 19.20
C CYS A 25 14.33 14.03 17.68
N LEU A 26 15.37 14.30 16.87
CA LEU A 26 15.27 14.19 15.41
C LEU A 26 15.01 12.75 14.97
N THR A 27 15.70 11.76 15.55
CA THR A 27 15.49 10.35 15.20
C THR A 27 14.08 9.90 15.57
N LEU A 28 13.56 10.28 16.74
CA LEU A 28 12.16 9.99 17.10
C LEU A 28 11.17 10.63 16.13
N THR A 29 11.40 11.89 15.76
CA THR A 29 10.51 12.63 14.85
C THR A 29 10.41 11.96 13.48
N VAL A 30 11.49 11.33 12.99
CA VAL A 30 11.49 10.60 11.72
C VAL A 30 11.05 9.14 11.90
N ALA A 31 11.53 8.46 12.94
CA ALA A 31 11.28 7.04 13.16
C ALA A 31 9.79 6.77 13.44
N VAL A 32 9.12 7.62 14.22
CA VAL A 32 7.71 7.43 14.56
C VAL A 32 6.81 7.39 13.32
N PRO A 33 6.76 8.41 12.43
CA PRO A 33 5.90 8.36 11.25
C PRO A 33 6.31 7.25 10.27
N VAL A 34 7.61 6.95 10.14
CA VAL A 34 8.09 5.87 9.28
C VAL A 34 7.61 4.51 9.81
N SER A 35 7.80 4.23 11.09
CA SER A 35 7.35 2.99 11.73
C SER A 35 5.84 2.84 11.70
N VAL A 36 5.08 3.91 11.94
CA VAL A 36 3.62 3.90 11.82
C VAL A 36 3.19 3.62 10.39
N SER A 37 3.81 4.26 9.39
CA SER A 37 3.49 4.02 7.98
C SER A 37 3.79 2.59 7.56
N ALA A 38 4.92 2.03 8.02
CA ALA A 38 5.32 0.66 7.74
C ALA A 38 4.38 -0.33 8.43
N PHE A 39 3.99 -0.07 9.68
CA PHE A 39 3.01 -0.89 10.39
C PHE A 39 1.66 -0.89 9.68
N ILE A 40 1.14 0.29 9.31
CA ILE A 40 -0.12 0.40 8.57
C ILE A 40 -0.04 -0.34 7.23
N GLN A 41 1.06 -0.22 6.49
CA GLN A 41 1.23 -0.93 5.21
C GLN A 41 1.27 -2.44 5.38
N ASN A 42 1.94 -2.95 6.42
CA ASN A 42 1.97 -4.39 6.71
C ASN A 42 0.65 -4.90 7.30
N ALA A 43 -0.10 -4.05 7.99
CA ALA A 43 -1.42 -4.37 8.53
C ALA A 43 -2.54 -4.33 7.47
N LYS A 44 -2.30 -3.75 6.29
CA LYS A 44 -3.25 -3.84 5.17
C LYS A 44 -3.28 -5.29 4.66
N GLN A 45 -4.36 -6.01 4.98
CA GLN A 45 -4.67 -7.28 4.33
C GLN A 45 -4.90 -7.06 2.83
N LEU A 46 -4.59 -8.09 2.02
CA LEU A 46 -4.98 -8.09 0.62
C LEU A 46 -6.52 -8.07 0.55
N LEU A 47 -7.07 -7.07 -0.13
CA LEU A 47 -8.50 -7.03 -0.40
C LEU A 47 -8.78 -8.00 -1.55
N PRO A 48 -9.64 -9.03 -1.37
CA PRO A 48 -10.08 -9.86 -2.46
C PRO A 48 -10.82 -9.00 -3.49
N ALA A 49 -10.42 -9.14 -4.75
CA ALA A 49 -11.05 -8.48 -5.88
C ALA A 49 -11.56 -9.54 -6.85
N THR A 50 -12.77 -9.35 -7.38
CA THR A 50 -13.37 -10.24 -8.37
C THR A 50 -13.75 -9.47 -9.62
N VAL A 51 -13.59 -10.11 -10.77
CA VAL A 51 -13.95 -9.56 -12.08
C VAL A 51 -15.07 -10.37 -12.69
N GLN A 52 -16.09 -9.67 -13.16
CA GLN A 52 -17.21 -10.24 -13.89
C GLN A 52 -17.33 -9.57 -15.26
N ALA A 53 -17.49 -10.38 -16.31
CA ALA A 53 -17.86 -9.88 -17.62
C ALA A 53 -19.38 -9.70 -17.67
N ASN A 54 -19.83 -8.47 -17.93
CA ASN A 54 -21.27 -8.17 -18.06
C ASN A 54 -21.73 -8.27 -19.52
N GLN A 55 -20.87 -7.88 -20.46
CA GLN A 55 -21.11 -7.94 -21.90
C GLN A 55 -19.79 -8.23 -22.63
N GLY A 56 -19.85 -9.01 -23.71
CA GLY A 56 -18.67 -9.37 -24.49
C GLY A 56 -17.72 -10.33 -23.77
N SER A 57 -16.43 -10.24 -24.11
CA SER A 57 -15.36 -11.03 -23.52
C SER A 57 -14.35 -10.13 -22.80
N VAL A 58 -13.93 -10.56 -21.61
CA VAL A 58 -12.97 -9.85 -20.77
C VAL A 58 -11.73 -10.71 -20.62
N ARG A 59 -10.62 -10.26 -21.19
CA ARG A 59 -9.31 -10.90 -21.02
C ARG A 59 -8.67 -10.41 -19.73
N VAL A 60 -8.40 -11.35 -18.84
CA VAL A 60 -7.71 -11.16 -17.57
C VAL A 60 -6.32 -11.75 -17.71
N SER A 61 -5.27 -10.95 -17.52
CA SER A 61 -3.89 -11.41 -17.59
C SER A 61 -3.02 -10.88 -16.46
N ASN A 62 -2.33 -11.77 -15.78
CA ASN A 62 -1.24 -11.52 -14.83
C ASN A 62 0.01 -12.31 -15.28
N ASN A 63 1.12 -12.16 -14.57
CA ASN A 63 2.38 -12.89 -14.79
C ASN A 63 2.21 -14.41 -14.70
N VAL A 64 1.20 -14.90 -13.97
CA VAL A 64 0.95 -16.33 -13.74
C VAL A 64 -0.26 -16.85 -14.52
N LEU A 65 -1.32 -16.04 -14.66
CA LEU A 65 -2.61 -16.48 -15.22
C LEU A 65 -3.02 -15.61 -16.41
N ARG A 66 -3.36 -16.23 -17.53
CA ARG A 66 -4.03 -15.58 -18.66
C ARG A 66 -5.33 -16.31 -18.96
N ARG A 67 -6.46 -15.68 -18.68
CA ARG A 67 -7.79 -16.25 -18.85
C ARG A 67 -8.72 -15.26 -19.55
N VAL A 68 -9.65 -15.76 -20.33
CA VAL A 68 -10.77 -14.97 -20.86
C VAL A 68 -12.00 -15.34 -20.06
N VAL A 69 -12.70 -14.33 -19.55
CA VAL A 69 -13.97 -14.43 -18.83
C VAL A 69 -15.07 -13.96 -19.79
N LEU A 70 -16.07 -14.80 -20.01
CA LEU A 70 -17.18 -14.49 -20.90
C LEU A 70 -18.37 -13.90 -20.14
N ALA A 71 -19.20 -13.12 -20.82
CA ALA A 71 -20.42 -12.59 -20.23
C ALA A 71 -21.32 -13.72 -19.69
N GLY A 72 -21.71 -13.62 -18.41
CA GLY A 72 -22.49 -14.64 -17.71
C GLY A 72 -21.68 -15.78 -17.07
N GLU A 73 -20.35 -15.78 -17.22
CA GLU A 73 -19.47 -16.67 -16.46
C GLU A 73 -19.36 -16.19 -15.00
N ALA A 74 -19.08 -17.13 -14.09
CA ALA A 74 -18.95 -16.82 -12.66
C ALA A 74 -17.79 -15.86 -12.39
N ASP A 75 -17.94 -15.05 -11.35
CA ASP A 75 -16.93 -14.09 -10.88
C ASP A 75 -15.55 -14.75 -10.74
N LEU A 76 -14.57 -14.18 -11.45
CA LEU A 76 -13.19 -14.66 -11.38
C LEU A 76 -12.44 -13.88 -10.30
N PRO A 77 -11.89 -14.55 -9.26
CA PRO A 77 -11.00 -13.87 -8.32
C PRO A 77 -9.73 -13.45 -9.06
N ILE A 78 -9.34 -12.18 -8.86
CA ILE A 78 -8.14 -11.61 -9.45
C ILE A 78 -7.15 -11.21 -8.36
N GLU A 79 -5.88 -11.37 -8.68
CA GLU A 79 -4.79 -10.92 -7.82
C GLU A 79 -4.46 -9.44 -8.06
N PRO A 80 -3.81 -8.78 -7.10
CA PRO A 80 -3.22 -7.47 -7.33
C PRO A 80 -2.33 -7.49 -8.59
N SER A 81 -2.25 -6.36 -9.32
CA SER A 81 -1.48 -6.20 -10.56
C SER A 81 -1.99 -6.96 -11.80
N THR A 82 -3.22 -7.50 -11.74
CA THR A 82 -3.86 -8.13 -12.91
C THR A 82 -4.34 -7.08 -13.92
N ARG A 83 -3.99 -7.27 -15.21
CA ARG A 83 -4.50 -6.44 -16.32
C ARG A 83 -5.84 -7.00 -16.80
N ILE A 84 -6.83 -6.13 -16.89
CA ILE A 84 -8.16 -6.43 -17.43
C ILE A 84 -8.28 -5.71 -18.78
N GLN A 85 -8.62 -6.44 -19.82
CA GLN A 85 -8.81 -5.90 -21.16
C GLN A 85 -10.13 -6.41 -21.72
N THR A 86 -10.98 -5.49 -22.15
CA THR A 86 -12.30 -5.79 -22.71
C THR A 86 -12.24 -5.71 -24.25
N ASP A 87 -13.11 -6.44 -24.95
CA ASP A 87 -13.27 -6.35 -26.41
C ASP A 87 -14.10 -5.13 -26.85
N ASP A 88 -14.18 -4.90 -28.17
CA ASP A 88 -14.96 -3.81 -28.76
C ASP A 88 -16.45 -3.99 -28.46
N GLY A 89 -16.97 -3.12 -27.58
CA GLY A 89 -18.34 -3.12 -27.09
C GLY A 89 -18.57 -3.93 -25.81
N GLY A 90 -17.55 -4.58 -25.26
CA GLY A 90 -17.68 -5.32 -24.01
C GLY A 90 -17.69 -4.41 -22.78
N THR A 91 -18.21 -4.93 -21.67
CA THR A 91 -18.24 -4.26 -20.37
C THR A 91 -17.87 -5.23 -19.26
N ALA A 92 -17.02 -4.78 -18.33
CA ALA A 92 -16.63 -5.54 -17.15
C ALA A 92 -16.99 -4.81 -15.87
N SER A 93 -17.27 -5.57 -14.81
CA SER A 93 -17.35 -5.05 -13.45
C SER A 93 -16.26 -5.65 -12.58
N LEU A 94 -15.60 -4.77 -11.83
CA LEU A 94 -14.64 -5.12 -10.79
C LEU A 94 -15.31 -4.88 -9.44
N PHE A 95 -15.35 -5.89 -8.59
CA PHE A 95 -15.83 -5.80 -7.22
C PHE A 95 -14.66 -5.94 -6.27
N ILE A 96 -14.59 -5.05 -5.29
CA ILE A 96 -13.59 -5.10 -4.22
C ILE A 96 -14.36 -5.24 -2.92
N SER A 97 -14.06 -6.31 -2.18
CA SER A 97 -14.70 -6.61 -0.89
C SER A 97 -13.64 -6.71 0.22
N PRO A 98 -13.99 -6.38 1.47
CA PRO A 98 -13.16 -6.69 2.62
C PRO A 98 -12.98 -8.22 2.75
N PRO A 99 -11.86 -8.69 3.32
CA PRO A 99 -11.65 -10.12 3.54
C PRO A 99 -12.67 -10.75 4.53
N ASP A 100 -13.18 -9.98 5.48
CA ASP A 100 -14.03 -10.46 6.58
C ASP A 100 -15.52 -10.08 6.46
N ASP A 101 -15.89 -9.34 5.41
CA ASP A 101 -17.25 -8.87 5.21
C ASP A 101 -17.62 -8.96 3.72
N SER A 102 -18.82 -9.43 3.42
CA SER A 102 -19.34 -9.53 2.05
C SER A 102 -19.87 -8.19 1.53
N ARG A 103 -19.77 -7.12 2.33
CA ARG A 103 -20.09 -5.76 1.89
C ARG A 103 -19.14 -5.31 0.80
N LEU A 104 -19.70 -4.97 -0.35
CA LEU A 104 -18.96 -4.37 -1.45
C LEU A 104 -18.45 -2.99 -1.05
N LEU A 105 -17.12 -2.81 -1.04
CA LEU A 105 -16.49 -1.52 -0.77
C LEU A 105 -16.57 -0.61 -1.99
N VAL A 106 -16.26 -1.18 -3.16
CA VAL A 106 -16.17 -0.45 -4.42
C VAL A 106 -16.62 -1.35 -5.56
N ARG A 107 -17.42 -0.77 -6.46
CA ARG A 107 -17.76 -1.34 -7.77
C ARG A 107 -17.16 -0.43 -8.83
N LEU A 108 -16.23 -0.96 -9.62
CA LEU A 108 -15.70 -0.27 -10.78
C LEU A 108 -16.32 -0.86 -12.04
N GLN A 109 -16.80 -0.01 -12.94
CA GLN A 109 -17.29 -0.44 -14.25
C GLN A 109 -16.29 -0.01 -15.31
N ILE A 110 -15.80 -0.97 -16.07
CA ILE A 110 -14.77 -0.79 -17.08
C ILE A 110 -15.45 -0.83 -18.44
N TYR A 111 -15.37 0.28 -19.15
CA TYR A 111 -15.85 0.43 -20.51
C TYR A 111 -14.67 0.43 -21.47
N THR A 112 -14.88 -0.07 -22.69
CA THR A 112 -13.92 0.16 -23.76
C THR A 112 -13.96 1.64 -24.18
N SER A 113 -12.81 2.23 -24.47
CA SER A 113 -12.73 3.50 -25.17
C SER A 113 -12.61 3.20 -26.65
N THR A 114 -13.64 3.59 -27.42
CA THR A 114 -13.58 3.64 -28.89
C THR A 114 -12.51 4.63 -29.36
#